data_AF-R9IZC1-F1
#
_entry.id   AF-R9IZC1-F1
#
_cell.length_a   1.000
_cell.length_b   1.000
_cell.length_c   1.000
_cell.angle_alpha   90.00
_cell.angle_beta   90.00
_cell.angle_gamma   90.00
#
_symmetry.space_group_name_H-M   'P 1'
#
loop_
_entity.id
_entity.type
_entity.pdbx_description
1 polymer ?
#
loop_
_entity_poly.entity_id
_entity_poly.type
_entity_poly.pdbx_seq_one_letter_code
_entity_poly.pdbx_strand_id
1 'polypeptide(L)' 'MINFEEELKKFKPSLEVEEAEDAIYDRDLTDMTDIMQEILKEARQQH' A
#
# COMPACT_ATOMS: atom_id res chain seq x y z
N MET A 1 23.45 27.76 4.43
CA MET A 1 23.55 27.34 3.01
C MET A 1 23.11 25.89 2.97
N ILE A 2 22.08 25.57 2.18
CA ILE A 2 21.57 24.19 2.05
C ILE A 2 22.68 23.29 1.49
N ASN A 3 22.84 22.10 2.08
CA ASN A 3 23.86 21.13 1.67
C ASN A 3 23.35 20.31 0.47
N PHE A 4 23.64 20.80 -0.73
CA PHE A 4 23.20 20.18 -1.99
C PHE A 4 23.58 18.69 -2.11
N GLU A 5 24.73 18.28 -1.55
CA GLU A 5 25.15 16.88 -1.58
C GLU A 5 24.27 15.96 -0.72
N GLU A 6 23.82 16.43 0.45
CA GLU A 6 22.95 15.64 1.33
C GLU A 6 21.53 15.54 0.79
N GLU A 7 21.03 16.61 0.15
CA GLU A 7 19.73 16.64 -0.51
C GLU A 7 19.70 15.67 -1.70
N LEU A 8 20.75 15.67 -2.54
CA LEU A 8 20.90 14.75 -3.67
C LEU A 8 20.96 13.27 -3.24
N LYS A 9 21.58 12.97 -2.10
CA LYS A 9 21.60 11.59 -1.56
C LYS A 9 20.24 11.12 -1.04
N LYS A 10 19.39 12.05 -0.59
CA LYS A 10 18.03 11.77 -0.12
C LYS A 10 17.00 11.80 -1.24
N PHE A 11 17.40 12.24 -2.44
CA PHE A 11 16.56 12.25 -3.61
C PHE A 11 16.22 10.80 -3.99
N LYS A 12 15.04 10.37 -3.57
CA LYS A 12 14.39 9.20 -4.13
C LYS A 12 13.58 9.70 -5.33
N PRO A 13 13.71 9.06 -6.50
CA PRO A 13 12.74 9.27 -7.56
C PRO A 13 11.35 9.08 -6.94
N SER A 14 10.48 10.07 -7.05
CA SER A 14 9.07 9.85 -6.75
C SER A 14 8.61 8.68 -7.61
N LEU A 15 7.92 7.72 -7.01
CA LEU A 15 7.25 6.68 -7.79
C LEU A 15 6.42 7.39 -8.87
N GLU A 16 6.50 6.93 -10.11
CA GLU A 16 5.67 7.50 -11.17
C GLU A 16 4.20 7.37 -10.73
N VAL A 17 3.38 8.40 -11.00
CA VAL A 17 2.00 8.47 -10.50
C VAL A 17 1.21 7.21 -10.88
N GLU A 18 1.54 6.63 -12.04
CA GLU A 18 1.00 5.37 -12.57
C GLU A 18 1.39 4.15 -11.72
N GLU A 19 2.67 3.98 -11.37
CA GLU A 19 3.12 2.90 -10.47
C GLU A 19 2.52 3.02 -9.06
N ALA A 20 2.27 4.25 -8.61
CA ALA A 20 1.63 4.50 -7.32
C ALA A 20 0.13 4.16 -7.35
N GLU A 21 -0.55 4.41 -8.48
CA GLU A 21 -1.95 4.08 -8.69
C GLU A 21 -2.17 2.57 -8.66
N ASP A 22 -1.36 1.82 -9.40
CA ASP A 22 -1.42 0.35 -9.44
C ASP A 22 -1.16 -0.26 -8.06
N ALA A 23 -0.14 0.22 -7.34
CA ALA A 23 0.21 -0.28 -6.01
C ALA A 23 -0.85 0.06 -4.94
N ILE A 24 -1.60 1.15 -5.10
CA ILE A 24 -2.72 1.50 -4.22
C ILE A 24 -3.95 0.64 -4.57
N TYR A 25 -4.25 0.47 -5.86
CA TYR A 25 -5.40 -0.30 -6.32
C TYR A 25 -5.32 -1.79 -5.94
N ASP A 26 -4.15 -2.42 -6.15
CA ASP A 26 -3.89 -3.81 -5.76
C ASP A 26 -4.00 -4.03 -4.24
N ARG A 27 -3.68 -2.99 -3.46
CA ARG A 27 -3.74 -3.02 -2.01
C ARG A 27 -5.18 -2.97 -1.49
N ASP A 28 -6.04 -2.13 -2.06
CA ASP A 28 -7.46 -2.05 -1.68
C ASP A 28 -8.23 -3.35 -1.98
N LEU A 29 -7.90 -4.03 -3.10
CA LEU A 29 -8.49 -5.34 -3.43
C LEU A 29 -8.11 -6.41 -2.41
N THR A 30 -6.84 -6.42 -1.98
CA THR A 30 -6.35 -7.36 -0.97
C THR A 30 -7.05 -7.13 0.37
N ASP A 31 -7.17 -5.88 0.81
CA ASP A 31 -7.84 -5.52 2.07
C ASP A 31 -9.33 -5.94 2.10
N MET A 32 -10.06 -5.74 1.00
CA MET A 32 -11.46 -6.19 0.90
C MET A 32 -11.57 -7.72 0.98
N THR A 33 -10.65 -8.45 0.34
CA THR A 33 -10.66 -9.91 0.40
C THR A 33 -10.36 -10.43 1.81
N ASP A 34 -9.47 -9.76 2.55
CA ASP A 34 -9.15 -10.10 3.94
C ASP A 34 -10.36 -9.89 4.87
N ILE A 35 -11.07 -8.75 4.72
CA ILE A 35 -12.31 -8.48 5.46
C ILE A 35 -13.36 -9.56 5.19
N MET A 36 -13.55 -9.94 3.91
CA MET A 36 -14.50 -10.99 3.56
C MET A 36 -14.11 -12.35 4.16
N GLN A 37 -12.81 -12.67 4.20
CA GLN A 37 -12.33 -13.90 4.82
C GLN A 37 -12.56 -13.92 6.34
N GLU A 38 -12.38 -12.79 7.03
CA GLU A 38 -12.68 -12.69 8.46
C GLU A 38 -14.17 -12.92 8.74
N ILE A 39 -15.06 -12.25 8.01
CA ILE A 39 -16.51 -12.42 8.14
C ILE A 39 -16.91 -13.89 7.93
N LEU A 40 -16.34 -14.56 6.92
CA LEU A 40 -16.58 -15.98 6.66
C LEU A 40 -16.00 -16.93 7.71
N LYS A 41 -14.93 -16.54 8.42
CA LYS A 41 -14.37 -17.30 9.54
C LYS A 41 -15.25 -17.17 10.77
N GLU A 42 -15.68 -15.96 11.11
CA GLU A 42 -16.59 -15.71 12.23
C GLU A 42 -17.93 -16.45 12.06
N ALA A 43 -18.51 -16.39 10.85
CA ALA A 43 -19.74 -17.10 10.52
C ALA A 43 -19.62 -18.63 10.68
N ARG A 44 -18.42 -19.19 10.47
CA ARG A 44 -18.14 -20.62 10.66
C ARG A 44 -17.85 -21.02 12.11
N GLN A 45 -17.45 -20.08 12.95
CA GLN A 45 -17.18 -20.33 14.38
C GLN A 45 -18.42 -20.21 15.27
N GLN A 46 -19.52 -19.63 14.76
CA GLN A 46 -20.80 -19.51 15.47
C GLN A 46 -21.72 -20.75 15.31
N HIS A 47 -21.25 -21.81 14.66
CA HIS A 47 -21.90 -23.12 14.55
C HIS A 47 -21.08 -24.21 15.24
#